data_AF-A0A9W4L9D7-F1
#
_entry.id   AF-A0A9W4L9D7-F1
#
_cell.length_a   1.000
_cell.length_b   1.000
_cell.length_c   1.000
_cell.angle_alpha   90.00
_cell.angle_beta   90.00
_cell.angle_gamma   90.00
#
_symmetry.space_group_name_H-M   'P 1'
#
loop_
_entity.id
_entity.type
_entity.pdbx_description
1 polymer ?
#
loop_
_entity_poly.entity_id
_entity_poly.type
_entity_poly.pdbx_seq_one_letter_code
_entity_poly.pdbx_strand_id
1 'polypeptide(L)'
;MKIRWFIYLVIGIVFGVFDFYFHSFISNVLVQGETLWTVLTFGVWLVPIVPIALYEVRISKSSVRSALASSSTWLVSIIFYYLCNAIQLGIIGRSTRPELHISNHKDPFFWGNWKNVFWEDIVIKGIVEWSVVAVAGGFIVGFSVGFIYLRLEKLIKLRRTTNEDF
;
A
#
# COMPACT_ATOMS: atom_id res chain seq x y z
N MET A 1 17.26 -3.06 14.07
CA MET A 1 16.61 -3.25 12.75
C MET A 1 15.21 -3.86 12.87
N LYS A 2 15.00 -4.94 13.66
CA LYS A 2 13.74 -5.72 13.66
C LYS A 2 12.46 -4.93 13.97
N ILE A 3 12.45 -4.12 15.03
CA ILE A 3 11.19 -3.48 15.49
C ILE A 3 10.64 -2.43 14.51
N ARG A 4 11.49 -1.61 13.88
CA ARG A 4 11.05 -0.56 12.94
C ARG A 4 10.45 -1.17 11.68
N TRP A 5 11.11 -2.18 11.13
CA TRP A 5 10.62 -2.90 9.96
C TRP A 5 9.30 -3.60 10.27
N PHE A 6 9.18 -4.21 11.46
CA PHE A 6 7.90 -4.75 11.92
C PHE A 6 6.80 -3.68 11.97
N ILE A 7 7.10 -2.49 12.52
CA ILE A 7 6.15 -1.36 12.54
C ILE A 7 5.74 -0.96 11.12
N TYR A 8 6.66 -0.90 10.15
CA TYR A 8 6.31 -0.57 8.75
C TYR A 8 5.37 -1.61 8.14
N LEU A 9 5.58 -2.90 8.41
CA LEU A 9 4.67 -3.95 7.97
C LEU A 9 3.30 -3.80 8.65
N VAL A 10 3.23 -3.53 9.95
CA VAL A 10 1.98 -3.28 10.67
C VAL A 10 1.25 -2.06 10.10
N ILE A 11 1.95 -0.98 9.77
CA ILE A 11 1.36 0.18 9.08
C ILE A 11 0.79 -0.25 7.73
N GLY A 12 1.51 -1.06 6.96
CA GLY A 12 1.02 -1.61 5.71
C GLY A 12 -0.26 -2.44 5.88
N ILE A 13 -0.34 -3.27 6.92
CA ILE A 13 -1.55 -4.04 7.25
C ILE A 13 -2.74 -3.09 7.50
N VAL A 14 -2.56 -2.16 8.45
CA VAL A 14 -3.62 -1.23 8.84
C VAL A 14 -4.05 -0.37 7.64
N PHE A 15 -3.08 0.09 6.85
CA PHE A 15 -3.33 0.90 5.67
C PHE A 15 -4.06 0.12 4.57
N GLY A 16 -3.67 -1.12 4.27
CA GLY A 16 -4.35 -1.96 3.27
C GLY A 16 -5.81 -2.23 3.62
N VAL A 17 -6.09 -2.50 4.91
CA VAL A 17 -7.47 -2.64 5.41
C VAL A 17 -8.23 -1.32 5.27
N PHE A 18 -7.63 -0.20 5.68
CA PHE A 18 -8.24 1.12 5.55
C PHE A 18 -8.54 1.47 4.09
N ASP A 19 -7.58 1.27 3.18
CA ASP A 19 -7.69 1.60 1.77
C ASP A 19 -8.82 0.82 1.09
N PHE A 20 -9.05 -0.44 1.48
CA PHE A 20 -10.19 -1.22 1.01
C PHE A 20 -11.54 -0.52 1.26
N TYR A 21 -11.76 -0.03 2.49
CA TYR A 21 -12.99 0.69 2.82
C TYR A 21 -13.00 2.11 2.25
N PHE A 22 -11.85 2.79 2.23
CA PHE A 22 -11.71 4.11 1.67
C PHE A 22 -12.03 4.11 0.17
N HIS A 23 -11.47 3.16 -0.59
CA HIS A 23 -11.73 3.02 -2.03
C HIS A 23 -13.20 2.76 -2.32
N SER A 24 -13.86 1.90 -1.52
CA SER A 24 -15.30 1.70 -1.63
C SER A 24 -16.09 2.97 -1.32
N PHE A 25 -15.69 3.74 -0.31
CA PHE A 25 -16.34 4.98 0.07
C PHE A 25 -16.24 6.04 -1.03
N ILE A 26 -15.03 6.33 -1.53
CA ILE A 26 -14.84 7.33 -2.58
C ILE A 26 -15.53 6.93 -3.88
N SER A 27 -15.62 5.63 -4.18
CA SER A 27 -16.30 5.13 -5.39
C SER A 27 -17.82 5.21 -5.30
N ASN A 28 -18.39 5.39 -4.10
CA ASN A 28 -19.82 5.62 -3.89
C ASN A 28 -20.19 7.10 -3.91
N VAL A 29 -19.23 7.99 -3.62
CA VAL A 29 -19.47 9.44 -3.49
C VAL A 29 -18.97 10.22 -4.71
N LEU A 30 -17.97 9.69 -5.41
CA LEU A 30 -17.35 10.33 -6.58
C LEU A 30 -17.52 9.45 -7.82
N VAL A 31 -17.55 10.09 -8.98
CA VAL A 31 -17.56 9.40 -10.27
C VAL A 31 -16.18 8.78 -10.50
N GLN A 32 -16.14 7.46 -10.71
CA GLN A 32 -14.89 6.75 -10.99
C GLN A 32 -14.25 7.28 -12.28
N GLY A 33 -12.93 7.49 -12.24
CA GLY A 33 -12.16 8.04 -13.36
C GLY A 33 -12.10 9.56 -13.43
N GLU A 34 -12.89 10.30 -12.65
CA GLU A 34 -12.72 11.75 -12.55
C GLU A 34 -11.41 12.12 -11.84
N THR A 35 -10.97 13.36 -12.05
CA THR A 35 -9.70 13.87 -11.51
C THR A 35 -9.62 13.72 -10.00
N LEU A 36 -10.67 14.12 -9.26
CA LEU A 36 -10.68 14.05 -7.80
C LEU A 36 -10.63 12.59 -7.30
N TRP A 37 -11.41 11.70 -7.91
CA TRP A 37 -11.39 10.27 -7.57
C TRP A 37 -10.00 9.66 -7.81
N THR A 38 -9.37 10.00 -8.94
CA THR A 38 -8.04 9.53 -9.30
C THR A 38 -6.97 10.04 -8.32
N VAL A 39 -7.01 11.34 -8.00
CA VAL A 39 -6.07 11.96 -7.05
C VAL A 39 -6.22 11.34 -5.66
N LEU A 40 -7.44 11.09 -5.18
CA LEU A 40 -7.64 10.46 -3.88
C LEU A 40 -7.21 8.98 -3.88
N THR A 41 -7.51 8.26 -4.96
CA THR A 41 -7.15 6.84 -5.11
C THR A 41 -5.64 6.62 -5.06
N PHE A 42 -4.85 7.44 -5.76
CA PHE A 42 -3.39 7.29 -5.76
C PHE A 42 -2.70 8.11 -4.66
N GLY A 43 -3.24 9.28 -4.34
CA GLY A 43 -2.62 10.22 -3.39
C GLY A 43 -2.63 9.69 -1.96
N VAL A 44 -3.67 8.95 -1.56
CA VAL A 44 -3.76 8.38 -0.20
C VAL A 44 -2.62 7.40 0.10
N TRP A 45 -2.06 6.75 -0.92
CA TRP A 45 -0.93 5.82 -0.80
C TRP A 45 0.38 6.50 -0.38
N LEU A 46 0.50 7.83 -0.57
CA LEU A 46 1.65 8.60 -0.10
C LEU A 46 1.61 8.87 1.41
N VAL A 47 0.42 8.84 2.02
CA VAL A 47 0.20 9.15 3.45
C VAL A 47 1.03 8.25 4.37
N PRO A 48 1.03 6.91 4.24
CA PRO A 48 1.89 6.07 5.06
C PRO A 48 3.36 6.10 4.63
N ILE A 49 3.63 6.23 3.32
CA ILE A 49 4.99 6.03 2.79
C ILE A 49 5.91 7.21 3.00
N VAL A 50 5.44 8.44 2.82
CA VAL A 50 6.31 9.61 3.00
C VAL A 50 6.88 9.66 4.43
N PRO A 51 6.08 9.49 5.51
CA PRO A 51 6.60 9.39 6.87
C PRO A 51 7.57 8.22 7.08
N ILE A 52 7.26 7.02 6.54
CA ILE A 52 8.14 5.85 6.66
C ILE A 52 9.49 6.09 5.97
N ALA A 53 9.45 6.62 4.76
CA ALA A 53 10.63 6.95 3.97
C ALA A 53 11.52 7.98 4.69
N LEU A 54 10.91 9.07 5.18
CA LEU A 54 11.61 10.11 5.95
C LEU A 54 12.21 9.57 7.25
N TYR A 55 11.47 8.74 7.98
CA TYR A 55 11.95 8.16 9.23
C TYR A 55 13.09 7.16 9.00
N GLU A 56 12.98 6.28 8.00
CA GLU A 56 14.03 5.30 7.71
C GLU A 56 15.28 5.98 7.15
N VAL A 57 15.16 6.97 6.26
CA VAL A 57 16.35 7.68 5.76
C VAL A 57 17.03 8.48 6.86
N ARG A 58 16.27 9.08 7.78
CA ARG A 58 16.83 9.86 8.89
C ARG A 58 17.74 9.01 9.78
N ILE A 59 17.35 7.77 10.03
CA ILE A 59 18.10 6.84 10.89
C ILE A 59 19.18 6.10 10.12
N SER A 60 18.84 5.55 8.95
CA SER A 60 19.72 4.66 8.19
C SER A 60 20.73 5.41 7.32
N LYS A 61 20.48 6.69 7.05
CA LYS A 61 21.23 7.53 6.10
C LYS A 61 21.33 6.93 4.70
N SER A 62 20.35 6.12 4.29
CA SER A 62 20.34 5.41 3.02
C SER A 62 19.00 5.57 2.30
N SER A 63 19.04 6.13 1.09
CA SER A 63 17.88 6.22 0.20
C SER A 63 17.38 4.85 -0.25
N VAL A 64 18.28 3.87 -0.42
CA VAL A 64 17.93 2.49 -0.78
C VAL A 64 17.14 1.81 0.35
N ARG A 65 17.54 1.99 1.61
CA ARG A 65 16.76 1.43 2.74
C ARG A 65 15.38 2.08 2.87
N SER A 66 15.28 3.38 2.61
CA SER A 66 14.00 4.09 2.51
C SER A 66 13.12 3.52 1.39
N ALA A 67 13.70 3.25 0.22
CA ALA A 67 13.02 2.62 -0.91
C ALA A 67 12.49 1.22 -0.55
N LEU A 68 13.35 0.36 0.02
CA LEU A 68 12.96 -1.00 0.41
C LEU A 68 11.89 -1.01 1.51
N ALA A 69 11.97 -0.13 2.51
CA ALA A 69 10.94 0.01 3.54
C ALA A 69 9.60 0.42 2.93
N SER A 70 9.63 1.32 1.96
CA SER A 70 8.45 1.83 1.25
C SER A 70 7.81 0.74 0.38
N SER A 71 8.59 0.06 -0.47
CA SER A 71 8.12 -1.09 -1.28
C SER A 71 7.51 -2.19 -0.41
N SER A 72 8.17 -2.53 0.70
CA SER A 72 7.69 -3.59 1.60
C SER A 72 6.35 -3.22 2.24
N THR A 73 6.19 -1.95 2.63
CA THR A 73 4.94 -1.46 3.23
C THR A 73 3.79 -1.49 2.23
N TRP A 74 4.00 -0.97 1.02
CA TRP A 74 2.97 -1.01 -0.04
C TRP A 74 2.63 -2.43 -0.45
N LEU A 75 3.61 -3.33 -0.54
CA LEU A 75 3.38 -4.73 -0.85
C LEU A 75 2.46 -5.40 0.19
N VAL A 76 2.76 -5.21 1.48
CA VAL A 76 1.88 -5.72 2.56
C VAL A 76 0.49 -5.09 2.49
N SER A 77 0.40 -3.81 2.14
CA SER A 77 -0.88 -3.12 1.98
C SER A 77 -1.74 -3.76 0.89
N ILE A 78 -1.15 -4.06 -0.28
CA ILE A 78 -1.84 -4.77 -1.37
C ILE A 78 -2.33 -6.14 -0.93
N ILE A 79 -1.49 -6.92 -0.25
CA ILE A 79 -1.89 -8.26 0.23
C ILE A 79 -3.10 -8.15 1.16
N PHE A 80 -3.09 -7.22 2.12
CA PHE A 80 -4.18 -7.08 3.09
C PHE A 80 -5.44 -6.44 2.50
N TYR A 81 -5.29 -5.56 1.50
CA TYR A 81 -6.41 -5.05 0.71
C TYR A 81 -7.17 -6.20 0.05
N TYR A 82 -6.47 -7.08 -0.67
CA TYR A 82 -7.09 -8.22 -1.36
C TYR A 82 -7.55 -9.33 -0.40
N LEU A 83 -6.92 -9.46 0.77
CA LEU A 83 -7.46 -10.31 1.84
C LEU A 83 -8.80 -9.78 2.36
N CYS A 84 -8.96 -8.46 2.51
CA CYS A 84 -10.25 -7.87 2.86
C CYS A 84 -11.30 -8.13 1.78
N ASN A 85 -10.91 -8.11 0.50
CA ASN A 85 -11.79 -8.48 -0.61
C ASN A 85 -12.27 -9.94 -0.48
N ALA A 86 -11.36 -10.89 -0.22
CA ALA A 86 -11.73 -12.29 0.01
C ALA A 86 -12.69 -12.46 1.20
N ILE A 87 -12.42 -11.78 2.32
CA ILE A 87 -13.28 -11.79 3.52
C ILE A 87 -14.66 -11.18 3.20
N GLN A 88 -14.71 -10.08 2.45
CA GLN A 88 -15.97 -9.45 2.05
C GLN A 88 -16.81 -10.40 1.20
N LEU A 89 -16.20 -11.14 0.26
CA LEU A 89 -16.94 -12.09 -0.58
C LEU A 89 -17.39 -13.33 0.20
N GLY A 90 -16.54 -13.91 1.03
CA GLY A 90 -16.82 -15.20 1.67
C GLY A 90 -17.50 -15.17 3.02
N ILE A 91 -17.29 -14.13 3.80
CA ILE A 91 -17.77 -14.07 5.19
C ILE A 91 -18.84 -12.98 5.36
N ILE A 92 -18.64 -11.80 4.79
CA ILE A 92 -19.62 -10.71 4.90
C ILE A 92 -20.73 -10.88 3.86
N GLY A 93 -20.36 -11.30 2.66
CA GLY A 93 -21.25 -11.47 1.51
C GLY A 93 -21.45 -10.19 0.71
N ARG A 94 -21.67 -10.37 -0.59
CA ARG A 94 -22.05 -9.31 -1.55
C ARG A 94 -23.29 -9.78 -2.29
N SER A 95 -24.30 -8.92 -2.41
CA SER A 95 -25.54 -9.21 -3.14
C SER A 95 -25.31 -9.51 -4.62
N THR A 96 -24.23 -8.99 -5.20
CA THR A 96 -23.83 -9.25 -6.59
C THR A 96 -23.11 -10.58 -6.80
N ARG A 97 -22.63 -11.20 -5.72
CA ARG A 97 -21.87 -12.47 -5.73
C ARG A 97 -22.28 -13.38 -4.56
N PRO A 98 -23.59 -13.69 -4.40
CA PRO A 98 -24.06 -14.47 -3.26
C PRO A 98 -23.49 -15.90 -3.27
N GLU A 99 -23.15 -16.45 -4.43
CA GLU A 99 -22.60 -17.79 -4.61
C GLU A 99 -21.27 -18.03 -3.88
N LEU A 100 -20.54 -16.96 -3.56
CA LEU A 100 -19.26 -17.04 -2.85
C LEU A 100 -19.42 -17.04 -1.33
N HIS A 101 -20.58 -16.66 -0.79
CA HIS A 101 -20.76 -16.59 0.65
C HIS A 101 -20.73 -17.98 1.31
N ILE A 102 -20.12 -18.12 2.48
CA ILE A 102 -19.92 -19.41 3.18
C ILE A 102 -21.23 -20.16 3.49
N SER A 103 -22.37 -19.47 3.55
CA SER A 103 -23.67 -20.12 3.68
C SER A 103 -23.99 -21.07 2.51
N ASN A 104 -23.39 -20.83 1.34
CA ASN A 104 -23.57 -21.63 0.13
C ASN A 104 -22.56 -22.78 -0.01
N HIS A 105 -21.80 -23.12 1.04
CA HIS A 105 -20.78 -24.19 1.01
C HIS A 105 -21.30 -25.58 0.59
N LYS A 106 -22.62 -25.80 0.64
CA LYS A 106 -23.26 -27.04 0.19
C LYS A 106 -23.59 -27.06 -1.30
N ASP A 107 -23.46 -25.93 -1.99
CA ASP A 107 -23.68 -25.85 -3.43
C ASP A 107 -22.59 -26.64 -4.18
N PRO A 108 -22.94 -27.51 -5.14
CA PRO A 108 -21.97 -28.31 -5.89
C PRO A 108 -20.88 -27.49 -6.59
N PHE A 109 -21.18 -26.24 -6.96
CA PHE A 109 -20.27 -25.34 -7.66
C PHE A 109 -19.50 -24.41 -6.73
N PHE A 110 -19.78 -24.40 -5.42
CA PHE A 110 -19.18 -23.48 -4.45
C PHE A 110 -17.65 -23.42 -4.54
N TRP A 111 -16.98 -24.57 -4.46
CA TRP A 111 -15.52 -24.65 -4.53
C TRP A 111 -14.97 -24.31 -5.91
N GLY A 112 -15.71 -24.60 -6.98
CA GLY A 112 -15.35 -24.21 -8.34
C GLY A 112 -15.38 -22.69 -8.53
N ASN A 113 -16.47 -22.06 -8.07
CA ASN A 113 -16.64 -20.60 -8.09
C ASN A 113 -15.55 -19.91 -7.25
N TRP A 114 -15.30 -20.42 -6.04
CA TRP A 114 -14.23 -19.93 -5.18
C TRP A 114 -12.85 -20.04 -5.81
N LYS A 115 -12.52 -21.20 -6.38
CA LYS A 115 -11.23 -21.41 -7.03
C LYS A 115 -10.99 -20.39 -8.14
N ASN A 116 -12.00 -20.17 -8.98
CA ASN A 116 -11.89 -19.24 -10.10
C ASN A 116 -11.70 -17.80 -9.61
N VAL A 117 -12.56 -17.31 -8.72
CA VAL A 117 -12.49 -15.93 -8.22
C VAL A 117 -11.21 -15.70 -7.39
N PHE A 118 -10.84 -16.65 -6.55
CA PHE A 118 -9.64 -16.54 -5.73
C PHE A 118 -8.38 -16.48 -6.59
N TRP A 119 -8.23 -17.39 -7.56
CA TRP A 119 -7.01 -17.41 -8.38
C TRP A 119 -6.98 -16.29 -9.41
N GLU A 120 -8.04 -16.09 -10.18
CA GLU A 120 -8.04 -15.17 -11.30
C GLU A 120 -8.14 -13.72 -10.83
N ASP A 121 -9.09 -13.41 -9.95
CA ASP A 121 -9.41 -12.03 -9.60
C ASP A 121 -8.62 -11.55 -8.36
N ILE A 122 -8.51 -12.38 -7.32
CA ILE A 122 -7.83 -11.98 -6.07
C ILE A 122 -6.32 -12.15 -6.19
N VAL A 123 -5.82 -13.31 -6.63
CA VAL A 123 -4.38 -13.59 -6.65
C VAL A 123 -3.71 -12.99 -7.88
N ILE A 124 -4.15 -13.32 -9.10
CA ILE A 124 -3.44 -12.93 -10.33
C ILE A 124 -3.67 -11.44 -10.64
N LYS A 125 -4.92 -11.04 -10.94
CA LYS A 125 -5.25 -9.64 -11.27
C LYS A 125 -5.15 -8.70 -10.08
N GLY A 126 -5.30 -9.24 -8.87
CA GLY A 126 -5.22 -8.48 -7.64
C GLY A 126 -3.79 -8.40 -7.11
N ILE A 127 -3.41 -9.39 -6.30
CA ILE A 127 -2.16 -9.37 -5.55
C ILE A 127 -0.96 -9.30 -6.49
N VAL A 128 -0.84 -10.16 -7.49
CA VAL A 128 0.39 -10.26 -8.32
C VAL A 128 0.59 -9.00 -9.16
N GLU A 129 -0.43 -8.59 -9.92
CA GLU A 129 -0.34 -7.40 -10.78
C GLU A 129 -0.04 -6.13 -9.97
N TRP A 130 -0.80 -5.89 -8.90
CA TRP A 130 -0.59 -4.70 -8.08
C TRP A 130 0.66 -4.78 -7.20
N SER A 131 1.18 -5.98 -6.90
CA SER A 131 2.47 -6.12 -6.21
C SER A 131 3.61 -5.53 -7.03
N VAL A 132 3.59 -5.67 -8.37
CA VAL A 132 4.60 -5.07 -9.25
C VAL A 132 4.57 -3.55 -9.12
N VAL A 133 3.36 -2.96 -9.17
CA VAL A 133 3.15 -1.52 -9.01
C VAL A 133 3.57 -1.05 -7.61
N ALA A 134 3.19 -1.78 -6.57
CA ALA A 134 3.52 -1.48 -5.18
C ALA A 134 5.04 -1.51 -4.93
N VAL A 135 5.73 -2.52 -5.45
CA VAL A 135 7.19 -2.63 -5.29
C VAL A 135 7.89 -1.51 -6.05
N ALA A 136 7.57 -1.33 -7.33
CA ALA A 136 8.21 -0.35 -8.19
C ALA A 136 7.92 1.09 -7.73
N GLY A 137 6.65 1.43 -7.53
CA GLY A 137 6.25 2.76 -7.08
C GLY A 137 6.74 3.06 -5.67
N GLY A 138 6.69 2.09 -4.76
CA GLY A 138 7.19 2.25 -3.39
C GLY A 138 8.70 2.51 -3.39
N PHE A 139 9.42 1.82 -4.29
CA PHE A 139 10.85 2.03 -4.45
C PHE A 139 11.15 3.44 -4.96
N ILE A 140 10.47 3.89 -6.02
CA ILE A 140 10.67 5.21 -6.62
C ILE A 140 10.36 6.33 -5.62
N VAL A 141 9.22 6.26 -4.94
CA VAL A 141 8.81 7.27 -3.96
C VAL A 141 9.76 7.27 -2.77
N GLY A 142 10.03 6.09 -2.19
CA GLY A 142 10.90 5.97 -1.03
C GLY A 142 12.34 6.39 -1.32
N PHE A 143 12.87 6.06 -2.50
CA PHE A 143 14.18 6.51 -2.95
C PHE A 143 14.22 8.02 -3.14
N SER A 144 13.24 8.60 -3.84
CA SER A 144 13.15 10.04 -4.11
C SER A 144 13.10 10.85 -2.83
N VAL A 145 12.21 10.48 -1.89
CA VAL A 145 12.09 11.12 -0.58
C VAL A 145 13.41 11.02 0.19
N GLY A 146 14.01 9.83 0.21
CA GLY A 146 15.29 9.62 0.89
C GLY A 146 16.44 10.44 0.30
N PHE A 147 16.53 10.49 -1.04
CA PHE A 147 17.55 11.22 -1.75
C PHE A 147 17.44 12.73 -1.52
N ILE A 148 16.23 13.28 -1.65
CA ILE A 148 15.96 14.70 -1.38
C ILE A 148 16.33 15.05 0.06
N TYR A 149 15.91 14.24 1.04
CA TYR A 149 16.23 14.46 2.45
C TYR A 149 17.74 14.54 2.70
N LEU A 150 18.51 13.58 2.19
CA LEU A 150 19.96 13.54 2.38
C LEU A 150 20.66 14.72 1.70
N ARG A 151 20.17 15.14 0.52
CA ARG A 151 20.72 16.30 -0.20
C ARG A 151 20.48 17.59 0.58
N LEU A 152 19.27 17.79 1.10
CA LEU A 152 18.92 18.93 1.94
C LEU A 152 19.73 18.95 3.24
N GLU A 153 19.87 17.80 3.92
CA GLU A 153 20.67 17.69 5.15
C GLU A 153 22.13 18.12 4.89
N LYS A 154 22.72 17.70 3.77
CA LYS A 154 24.09 18.09 3.39
C LYS A 154 24.22 19.59 3.13
N LEU A 155 23.26 20.19 2.41
CA LEU A 155 23.25 21.62 2.10
C LEU A 155 23.11 22.48 3.36
N ILE A 156 22.23 22.08 4.29
CA ILE A 156 22.03 22.78 5.56
C ILE A 156 23.30 22.73 6.41
N LYS A 157 23.96 21.57 6.50
CA LYS A 157 25.23 21.44 7.24
C LYS A 157 26.33 22.32 6.65
N LEU A 158 26.48 22.32 5.32
CA LEU A 158 27.47 23.16 4.64
C LEU A 158 27.24 24.65 4.88
N ARG A 159 25.97 25.11 4.82
CA ARG A 159 25.62 26.50 5.10
C ARG A 159 25.96 26.89 6.55
N ARG A 160 25.78 25.98 7.50
CA ARG A 160 26.07 26.23 8.91
C ARG A 160 27.57 26.36 9.16
N THR A 161 28.40 25.48 8.59
CA THR A 161 29.86 25.57 8.74
C THR A 161 30.40 26.86 8.15
N THR A 162 29.92 27.27 6.96
CA THR A 162 30.33 28.54 6.36
C THR A 162 29.99 29.75 7.23
N ASN A 163 28.88 29.73 7.96
CA ASN A 163 28.50 30.83 8.85
C ASN A 163 29.25 30.83 10.20
N GLU A 164 29.83 29.71 10.63
CA GLU A 164 30.63 29.63 11.87
C GLU A 164 32.10 30.04 11.64
N ASP A 165 32.55 30.09 10.39
CA ASP A 165 33.92 30.48 9.98
C ASP A 165 34.07 32.01 9.69
N PHE A 166 33.02 32.81 9.87
CA PHE A 166 33.03 34.29 9.76
C PHE A 166 32.69 34.94 11.11
#